data_AF-A0A0F0G9X5-F1
#
_entry.id   AF-A0A0F0G9X5-F1
#
_cell.length_a   1.000
_cell.length_b   1.000
_cell.length_c   1.000
_cell.angle_alpha   90.00
_cell.angle_beta   90.00
_cell.angle_gamma   90.00
#
_symmetry.space_group_name_H-M   'P 1'
#
loop_
_entity.id
_entity.type
_entity.pdbx_description
1 polymer ?
#
loop_
_entity_poly.entity_id
_entity_poly.type
_entity_poly.pdbx_seq_one_letter_code
_entity_poly.pdbx_strand_id
1 'polypeptide(L)' 'MEFADATRALLEEHGVGTFVEVSAHPVLAMAVQESIEAARRDAVAFGTLRRHEGGLERLFASLGEAQVRGVA' A
#
# COMPACT_ATOMS: atom_id res chain seq x y z
N MET A 1 3.75 -7.56 17.56
CA MET A 1 2.93 -8.52 16.79
C MET A 1 1.78 -7.83 16.04
N GLU A 2 1.40 -6.60 16.40
CA GLU A 2 0.10 -6.01 16.04
C GLU A 2 -0.13 -5.63 14.55
N PHE A 3 0.92 -5.31 13.76
CA PHE A 3 0.71 -4.79 12.38
C PHE A 3 0.41 -5.88 11.33
N ALA A 4 1.16 -6.99 11.34
CA ALA A 4 0.97 -8.07 10.39
C ALA A 4 -0.39 -8.76 10.61
N ASP A 5 -0.79 -8.94 11.87
CA ASP A 5 -2.10 -9.50 12.23
C ASP A 5 -3.25 -8.62 11.72
N ALA A 6 -3.14 -7.29 11.87
CA ALA A 6 -4.14 -6.36 11.35
C ALA A 6 -4.22 -6.38 9.81
N THR A 7 -3.07 -6.42 9.13
CA THR A 7 -3.01 -6.50 7.67
C THR A 7 -3.64 -7.79 7.16
N ARG A 8 -3.36 -8.91 7.84
CA ARG A 8 -3.95 -10.20 7.53
C ARG A 8 -5.47 -10.19 7.71
N ALA A 9 -5.98 -9.65 8.83
CA ALA A 9 -7.43 -9.54 9.06
C ALA A 9 -8.12 -8.70 7.96
N LEU A 10 -7.51 -7.56 7.58
CA LEU A 10 -8.03 -6.73 6.48
C LEU A 10 -8.07 -7.48 5.14
N LEU A 11 -7.05 -8.27 4.84
CA LEU A 11 -6.97 -9.07 3.61
C LEU A 11 -7.95 -10.25 3.61
N GLU A 12 -7.96 -11.03 4.69
CA GLU A 12 -8.65 -12.33 4.74
C GLU A 12 -10.12 -12.19 5.12
N GLU A 13 -10.44 -11.34 6.09
CA GLU A 13 -11.78 -11.22 6.67
C GLU A 13 -12.58 -10.10 6.03
N HIS A 14 -11.93 -8.98 5.70
CA HIS A 14 -12.59 -7.80 5.17
C HIS A 14 -12.46 -7.62 3.66
N GLY A 15 -11.62 -8.43 2.99
CA GLY A 15 -11.45 -8.40 1.53
C GLY A 15 -10.87 -7.08 1.01
N VAL A 16 -10.06 -6.39 1.81
CA VAL A 16 -9.43 -5.13 1.40
C VAL A 16 -8.45 -5.39 0.26
N GLY A 17 -8.70 -4.75 -0.89
CA GLY A 17 -7.89 -4.90 -2.11
C GLY A 17 -6.83 -3.81 -2.32
N THR A 18 -6.79 -2.77 -1.48
CA THR A 18 -5.89 -1.62 -1.68
C THR A 18 -5.40 -1.07 -0.35
N PHE A 19 -4.07 -0.95 -0.23
CA PHE A 19 -3.38 -0.41 0.92
C PHE A 19 -2.53 0.79 0.50
N VAL A 20 -2.72 1.92 1.17
CA VAL A 20 -2.00 3.17 0.88
C VAL A 20 -1.21 3.60 2.12
N GLU A 21 0.10 3.63 2.00
CA GLU A 21 0.96 4.19 3.04
C GLU A 21 1.05 5.71 2.87
N VAL A 22 0.40 6.44 3.78
CA VAL A 22 0.41 7.91 3.80
C VAL A 22 1.57 8.39 4.68
N SER A 23 2.77 8.46 4.12
CA SER A 23 3.97 8.87 4.86
C SER A 23 4.98 9.60 3.98
N ALA A 24 5.83 10.43 4.60
CA ALA A 24 6.96 11.11 3.92
C ALA A 24 8.12 10.15 3.60
N HIS A 25 8.14 8.97 4.22
CA HIS A 25 9.18 7.97 4.03
C HIS A 25 8.54 6.57 4.12
N PRO A 26 8.38 5.87 2.99
CA PRO A 26 7.63 4.63 2.95
C PRO A 26 8.42 3.49 3.61
N VAL A 27 7.84 2.87 4.64
CA VAL A 27 8.44 1.76 5.42
C VAL A 27 7.49 0.57 5.62
N LEU A 28 6.20 0.73 5.33
CA LEU A 28 5.16 -0.29 5.55
C LEU A 28 4.74 -1.00 4.27
N ALA A 29 4.78 -0.32 3.12
CA ALA A 29 4.27 -0.86 1.85
C ALA A 29 4.87 -2.24 1.49
N MET A 30 6.16 -2.44 1.75
CA MET A 30 6.83 -3.74 1.54
C MET A 30 6.27 -4.84 2.46
N ALA A 31 6.10 -4.56 3.75
CA ALA A 31 5.57 -5.54 4.71
C ALA A 31 4.11 -5.92 4.38
N VAL A 32 3.33 -4.97 3.89
CA VAL A 32 1.97 -5.24 3.41
C VAL A 32 2.00 -6.09 2.14
N GLN A 33 2.90 -5.81 1.20
CA GLN A 33 3.09 -6.61 -0.02
C GLN A 33 3.42 -8.07 0.31
N GLU A 34 4.33 -8.31 1.27
CA GLU A 34 4.65 -9.67 1.76
C GLU A 34 3.41 -10.38 2.34
N SER A 35 2.55 -9.64 3.04
CA SER A 35 1.29 -10.18 3.60
C SER A 35 0.28 -10.53 2.50
N ILE A 36 0.16 -9.70 1.46
CA ILE A 36 -0.67 -9.96 0.27
C ILE A 36 -0.23 -11.25 -0.43
N GLU A 37 1.08 -11.40 -0.64
CA GLU A 37 1.68 -12.58 -1.26
C GLU A 37 1.45 -13.84 -0.43
N ALA A 38 1.66 -13.75 0.90
CA ALA A 38 1.41 -14.86 1.82
C ALA A 38 -0.06 -15.29 1.83
N ALA A 39 -1.00 -14.34 1.79
CA ALA A 39 -2.43 -14.58 1.75
C ALA A 39 -2.95 -14.99 0.35
N ARG A 40 -2.09 -14.93 -0.69
CA ARG A 40 -2.44 -15.20 -2.10
C ARG A 40 -3.68 -14.43 -2.55
N ARG A 41 -3.75 -13.15 -2.17
CA ARG A 41 -4.85 -12.25 -2.55
C ARG A 41 -4.44 -11.38 -3.73
N ASP A 42 -5.44 -11.01 -4.53
CA ASP A 42 -5.29 -9.98 -5.55
C ASP A 42 -5.54 -8.61 -4.88
N ALA A 43 -4.46 -8.00 -4.39
CA ALA A 43 -4.48 -6.73 -3.69
C ALA A 43 -3.17 -5.97 -3.97
N VAL A 44 -3.18 -4.66 -3.74
CA VAL A 44 -2.03 -3.79 -4.00
C VAL A 44 -1.65 -2.95 -2.77
N ALA A 45 -0.35 -2.73 -2.58
CA ALA A 45 0.19 -1.84 -1.58
C ALA A 45 1.15 -0.82 -2.20
N PHE A 46 1.00 0.46 -1.88
CA PHE A 46 1.89 1.52 -2.36
C PHE A 46 1.95 2.71 -1.38
N GLY A 47 2.98 3.54 -1.50
CA GLY A 47 3.16 4.74 -0.68
C GLY A 47 2.84 6.04 -1.42
N THR A 48 2.54 7.10 -0.68
CA THR A 48 2.23 8.42 -1.26
C THR A 48 3.48 9.23 -1.60
N LEU A 49 4.43 9.36 -0.68
CA LEU A 49 5.65 10.15 -0.87
C LEU A 49 6.90 9.28 -0.71
N ARG A 50 8.07 9.89 -0.97
CA ARG A 50 9.38 9.31 -0.72
C ARG A 50 10.27 10.30 0.00
N ARG A 51 11.30 9.78 0.67
CA ARG A 51 12.28 10.61 1.38
C ARG A 51 12.93 11.57 0.37
N HIS A 52 12.90 12.86 0.69
CA HIS A 52 13.37 13.95 -0.16
C HIS A 52 12.52 14.25 -1.41
N GLU A 53 11.36 13.63 -1.54
CA GLU A 53 10.41 13.83 -2.64
C GLU A 53 9.03 14.20 -2.09
N GLY A 54 8.95 15.29 -1.31
CA GLY A 54 7.71 15.74 -0.65
C GLY A 54 6.78 16.58 -1.52
N GLY A 55 7.12 16.78 -2.81
CA GLY A 55 6.40 17.67 -3.72
C GLY A 55 5.15 17.04 -4.36
N LEU A 56 4.33 17.89 -4.96
CA LEU A 56 3.12 17.47 -5.70
C LEU A 56 3.43 16.54 -6.86
N GLU A 57 4.59 16.69 -7.50
CA GLU A 57 5.02 15.80 -8.59
C GLU A 57 5.05 14.33 -8.14
N ARG A 58 5.69 14.04 -6.99
CA ARG A 58 5.72 12.70 -6.41
C ARG A 58 4.32 12.22 -6.03
N LEU A 59 3.50 13.09 -5.44
CA LEU A 59 2.13 12.74 -5.07
C LEU A 59 1.29 12.36 -6.29
N PHE A 60 1.33 13.16 -7.36
CA PHE A 60 0.61 12.87 -8.60
C PHE A 60 1.15 11.62 -9.30
N ALA A 61 2.45 11.36 -9.25
CA ALA A 61 3.02 10.10 -9.72
C ALA A 61 2.42 8.90 -8.96
N SER A 62 2.29 8.98 -7.62
CA SER A 62 1.64 7.93 -6.81
C SER A 62 0.17 7.72 -7.19
N LEU A 63 -0.56 8.78 -7.54
CA LEU A 63 -1.95 8.66 -8.01
C LEU A 63 -2.01 8.01 -9.41
N GLY A 64 -1.10 8.36 -10.31
CA GLY A 64 -0.97 7.69 -11.60
C GLY A 64 -0.63 6.20 -11.45
N GLU A 65 0.26 5.88 -10.51
CA GLU A 65 0.60 4.52 -10.08
C GLU A 65 -0.62 3.74 -9.53
N ALA A 66 -1.53 4.40 -8.82
CA ALA A 66 -2.77 3.80 -8.34
C ALA A 66 -3.76 3.54 -9.49
N GLN A 67 -3.91 4.51 -10.39
CA GLN A 67 -4.77 4.42 -11.56
C GLN A 67 -4.39 3.25 -12.48
N VAL A 68 -3.11 3.06 -12.79
CA VAL A 68 -2.65 1.94 -13.64
C VAL A 68 -2.84 0.57 -12.99
N ARG A 69 -2.96 0.54 -11.65
CA ARG A 69 -3.26 -0.66 -10.86
C ARG A 69 -4.77 -0.89 -10.68
N GLY A 70 -5.62 -0.05 -11.28
CA GLY A 70 -7.08 -0.20 -11.25
C GLY A 70 -7.74 0.30 -9.96
N VAL A 71 -7.04 1.11 -9.17
CA VAL A 71 -7.62 1.78 -7.99
C VAL A 71 -8.46 2.96 -8.49
N ALA A 72 -9.77 2.92 -8.21
CA ALA A 72 -10.76 3.91 -8.65
C ALA A 72 -11.55 4.51 -7.49
#